data_AF-A0A2N1G8B0-F1
#
_entry.id   AF-A0A2N1G8B0-F1
#
_cell.length_a   1.000
_cell.length_b   1.000
_cell.length_c   1.000
_cell.angle_alpha   90.00
_cell.angle_beta   90.00
_cell.angle_gamma   90.00
#
_symmetry.space_group_name_H-M   'P 1'
#
loop_
_entity.id
_entity.type
_entity.pdbx_description
1 polymer ?
#
loop_
_entity_poly.entity_id
_entity_poly.type
_entity_poly.pdbx_seq_one_letter_code
_entity_poly.pdbx_strand_id
1 'polypeptide(L)' 'MPSKVWVSDITYIQTKEGFVYLTTIMDLYDRKIIGWSLSDKMSKEKTTLGAWKMAVKTDILMKV' A
#
# COMPACT_ATOMS: atom_id res chain seq x y z
N MET A 1 -3.04 -2.60 -19.41
CA MET A 1 -3.31 -1.15 -19.31
C MET A 1 -3.10 -0.75 -17.85
N PRO A 2 -2.61 0.46 -17.58
CA PRO A 2 -2.53 0.99 -16.22
C PRO A 2 -3.88 0.87 -15.50
N SER A 3 -3.83 0.73 -14.19
CA SER A 3 -4.98 0.77 -13.29
C SER A 3 -6.06 -0.29 -13.50
N LYS A 4 -5.70 -1.44 -14.10
CA LYS A 4 -6.64 -2.55 -14.31
C LYS A 4 -6.57 -3.63 -13.26
N VAL A 5 -5.36 -3.97 -12.81
CA VAL A 5 -5.15 -5.02 -11.82
C VAL A 5 -4.09 -4.54 -10.85
N TRP A 6 -4.45 -4.54 -9.58
CA TRP A 6 -3.56 -4.19 -8.48
C TRP A 6 -3.33 -5.40 -7.60
N VAL A 7 -2.15 -5.47 -6.99
CA VAL A 7 -1.81 -6.46 -5.97
C VAL A 7 -1.41 -5.76 -4.69
N SER A 8 -1.74 -6.35 -3.55
CA SER A 8 -1.30 -5.88 -2.24
C SER A 8 -0.48 -6.93 -1.53
N ASP A 9 0.51 -6.49 -0.76
CA ASP A 9 1.26 -7.33 0.16
C ASP A 9 1.50 -6.61 1.48
N ILE A 10 1.74 -7.39 2.54
CA ILE A 10 2.11 -6.89 3.87
C ILE A 10 3.42 -7.52 4.32
N THR A 11 4.40 -6.66 4.62
CA THR A 11 5.72 -7.05 5.10
C THR A 11 5.90 -6.63 6.56
N TYR A 12 6.51 -7.52 7.34
CA TYR A 12 6.79 -7.34 8.75
C TYR A 12 8.27 -7.00 8.88
N ILE A 13 8.57 -5.77 9.30
CA ILE A 13 9.94 -5.28 9.39
C ILE A 13 10.34 -5.29 10.86
N GLN A 14 11.34 -6.11 11.19
CA GLN A 14 11.92 -6.16 12.52
C GLN A 14 12.72 -4.88 12.79
N THR A 15 12.46 -4.25 13.93
CA THR A 15 13.20 -3.10 14.48
C THR A 15 13.74 -3.45 15.86
N LYS A 16 14.46 -2.52 16.51
CA LYS A 16 14.94 -2.72 17.89
C LYS A 16 13.79 -2.62 18.91
N GLU A 17 12.72 -1.93 18.54
CA GLU A 17 11.56 -1.62 19.38
C GLU A 17 10.37 -2.58 19.15
N GLY A 18 10.52 -3.55 18.24
CA GLY A 18 9.46 -4.50 17.86
C GLY A 18 9.29 -4.58 16.33
N PHE A 19 8.11 -4.98 15.88
CA PHE A 19 7.79 -5.02 14.45
C PHE A 19 7.04 -3.77 14.00
N VAL A 20 7.36 -3.31 12.79
CA VAL A 20 6.48 -2.41 12.03
C VAL A 20 5.94 -3.13 10.81
N TYR A 21 4.72 -2.78 10.41
CA TYR A 21 3.96 -3.44 9.37
C TYR A 21 3.83 -2.49 8.19
N LEU A 22 4.46 -2.85 7.07
CA LEU A 22 4.38 -2.10 5.82
C LEU A 22 3.39 -2.80 4.90
N THR A 23 2.30 -2.13 4.55
CA THR A 23 1.38 -2.58 3.50
C THR A 23 1.60 -1.77 2.24
N THR A 24 1.69 -2.44 1.10
CA THR A 24 1.86 -1.79 -0.21
C THR A 24 0.78 -2.23 -1.17
N ILE A 25 0.44 -1.37 -2.13
CA ILE A 25 -0.41 -1.66 -3.27
C ILE A 25 0.35 -1.27 -4.54
N MET A 26 0.50 -2.23 -5.45
CA MET A 26 1.25 -2.10 -6.69
C MET A 26 0.31 -2.24 -7.89
N ASP A 27 0.47 -1.36 -8.88
CA ASP A 27 -0.10 -1.59 -10.21
C ASP A 27 0.70 -2.68 -10.95
N LEU A 28 0.04 -3.75 -11.37
CA LEU A 28 0.71 -4.85 -12.06
C LEU A 28 1.18 -4.48 -13.48
N TYR A 29 0.67 -3.40 -14.06
CA TYR A 29 1.06 -2.99 -15.41
C TYR A 29 2.50 -2.47 -15.48
N ASP A 30 2.85 -1.52 -14.60
CA ASP A 30 4.17 -0.84 -14.62
C ASP A 30 4.96 -1.01 -13.32
N ARG A 31 4.47 -1.84 -12.39
CA ARG A 31 5.08 -2.17 -11.09
C ARG A 31 5.23 -0.98 -10.14
N LYS A 32 4.55 0.14 -10.40
CA LYS A 32 4.59 1.28 -9.48
C LYS A 32 3.81 1.00 -8.20
N ILE A 33 4.39 1.39 -7.06
CA ILE A 33 3.68 1.46 -5.79
C ILE A 33 2.79 2.69 -5.82
N ILE A 34 1.48 2.47 -5.86
CA ILE A 34 0.47 3.54 -5.96
C ILE A 34 -0.16 3.88 -4.61
N GLY A 35 0.01 3.02 -3.60
CA GLY A 35 -0.43 3.27 -2.24
C GLY A 35 0.38 2.46 -1.23
N TRP A 36 0.58 3.02 -0.04
CA TRP A 36 1.29 2.34 1.04
C TRP A 36 0.83 2.84 2.41
N SER A 37 1.09 2.05 3.44
CA SER A 37 0.88 2.43 4.84
C SER A 37 1.88 1.71 5.75
N LEU A 38 2.47 2.46 6.68
CA LEU A 38 3.39 1.94 7.69
C LEU A 38 2.75 2.14 9.07
N SER A 39 2.73 1.08 9.87
CA SER A 39 2.11 1.09 11.19
C SER A 39 2.96 0.31 12.19
N ASP A 40 2.98 0.74 13.44
CA ASP A 40 3.54 -0.01 14.58
C ASP A 40 2.58 -1.11 15.09
N LYS A 41 1.34 -1.13 14.57
CA LYS A 41 0.30 -2.10 14.91
C LYS A 41 -0.31 -2.73 13.67
N MET A 42 -0.59 -4.02 13.75
CA MET A 42 -1.33 -4.75 12.73
C MET A 42 -2.84 -4.51 12.90
N SER A 43 -3.35 -3.40 12.37
CA SER A 43 -4.78 -3.11 12.34
C SER A 43 -5.24 -2.74 10.94
N LYS A 44 -6.46 -3.17 10.58
CA LYS A 44 -7.08 -2.90 9.27
C LYS A 44 -6.99 -1.42 8.88
N GLU A 45 -7.25 -0.53 9.83
CA GLU A 45 -7.33 0.92 9.62
C GLU A 45 -5.98 1.52 9.24
N LYS A 46 -4.91 1.01 9.86
CA LYS A 46 -3.53 1.52 9.73
C LYS A 46 -2.68 0.74 8.72
N THR A 47 -3.18 -0.40 8.22
CA THR A 47 -2.50 -1.21 7.20
C THR A 47 -3.24 -1.11 5.86
N THR A 48 -4.13 -2.06 5.57
CA THR A 48 -4.80 -2.22 4.28
C THR A 48 -5.65 -1.00 3.91
N LEU A 49 -6.43 -0.45 4.85
CA LEU A 49 -7.31 0.67 4.56
C LEU A 49 -6.53 1.96 4.28
N GLY A 50 -5.41 2.18 4.98
CA GLY A 50 -4.52 3.31 4.75
C GLY A 50 -3.90 3.27 3.35
N ALA A 51 -3.33 2.13 2.98
CA ALA A 51 -2.71 1.94 1.67
C ALA A 51 -3.74 2.05 0.54
N TRP A 52 -4.95 1.48 0.72
CA TRP A 52 -6.04 1.55 -0.24
C TRP A 52 -6.51 2.99 -0.52
N LYS A 53 -6.74 3.77 0.55
CA LYS A 53 -7.14 5.19 0.41
C LYS A 53 -6.11 6.00 -0.39
N MET A 54 -4.83 5.72 -0.19
CA MET A 54 -3.76 6.33 -0.97
C MET A 54 -3.80 5.88 -2.44
N ALA A 55 -3.90 4.57 -2.70
CA ALA A 55 -3.93 3.99 -4.06
C ALA A 55 -5.07 4.56 -4.91
N VAL A 56 -6.29 4.62 -4.36
CA VAL A 56 -7.46 5.19 -5.07
C VAL A 56 -7.24 6.66 -5.40
N LYS A 57 -6.61 7.44 -4.52
CA LYS A 57 -6.30 8.84 -4.79
C LYS A 57 -5.25 9.00 -5.90
N THR A 58 -4.23 8.14 -5.91
CA THR A 58 -3.18 8.12 -6.94
C THR A 58 -3.74 7.78 -8.32
N ASP A 59 -4.65 6.79 -8.42
CA ASP A 59 -5.30 6.43 -9.68
C ASP A 59 -6.09 7.61 -10.30
N ILE A 60 -6.78 8.39 -9.48
CA ILE A 60 -7.50 9.59 -9.94
C ILE A 60 -6.52 10.61 -10.54
N LEU A 61 -5.35 10.78 -9.93
CA LEU A 61 -4.32 11.72 -10.39
C LEU A 61 -3.60 11.24 -11.66
N MET A 62 -3.54 9.94 -11.91
CA MET A 62 -2.91 9.35 -13.10
C MET A 62 -3.81 9.33 -14.34
N LYS A 63 -5.09 9.72 -14.22
CA LYS A 63 -6.07 9.81 -15.31
C LYS A 63 -6.18 11.20 -15.96
N VAL A 64 -5.30 12.14 -15.62
CA VAL A 64 -5.22 13.49 -16.19
C VAL A 64 -4.09 13.57 -17.22
#